data_AF-A0A8I2DW82-F1
#
_entry.id   AF-A0A8I2DW82-F1
#
_cell.length_a   1.000
_cell.length_b   1.000
_cell.length_c   1.000
_cell.angle_alpha   90.00
_cell.angle_beta   90.00
_cell.angle_gamma   90.00
#
_symmetry.space_group_name_H-M   'P 1'
#
loop_
_entity.id
_entity.type
_entity.pdbx_description
1 polymer ?
#
loop_
_entity_poly.entity_id
_entity_poly.type
_entity_poly.pdbx_seq_one_letter_code
_entity_poly.pdbx_strand_id
1 'polypeptide(L)'
;MTTLHAVEDALLVASLTMILIAGALLLYRIWYGPSMLDRAVALDVAAALIIAGIGVKAAHDRDSFYFPVMLVLAFLGFTGSVGIARFIAPRDRPSVRADGRQDHR
;
A
#
# COMPACT_ATOMS: atom_id res chain seq x y z
N MET A 1 34.20 16.01 -8.24
CA MET A 1 33.94 14.56 -8.40
C MET A 1 33.66 13.89 -7.05
N THR A 2 34.47 14.12 -6.02
CA THR A 2 34.21 13.59 -4.64
C THR A 2 32.93 14.12 -4.00
N THR A 3 32.60 15.40 -4.23
CA THR A 3 31.38 16.02 -3.68
C THR A 3 30.09 15.45 -4.25
N LEU A 4 30.09 14.99 -5.51
CA LEU A 4 28.90 14.41 -6.14
C LEU A 4 28.58 13.03 -5.53
N HIS A 5 29.59 12.18 -5.37
CA HIS A 5 29.42 10.87 -4.74
C HIS A 5 29.02 10.97 -3.26
N ALA A 6 29.61 11.90 -2.52
CA ALA A 6 29.20 12.15 -1.13
C ALA A 6 27.72 12.58 -1.01
N VAL A 7 27.22 13.35 -1.99
CA VAL A 7 25.81 13.75 -2.04
C VAL A 7 24.92 12.58 -2.44
N GLU A 8 25.31 11.76 -3.42
CA GLU A 8 24.60 10.54 -3.81
C GLU A 8 24.43 9.58 -2.61
N ASP A 9 25.53 9.30 -1.89
CA ASP A 9 25.52 8.41 -0.72
C ASP A 9 24.64 8.99 0.41
N ALA A 10 24.74 10.29 0.67
CA ALA A 10 23.92 10.95 1.68
C ALA A 10 22.42 10.88 1.34
N LEU A 11 22.05 11.05 0.07
CA LEU A 11 20.67 10.92 -0.39
C LEU A 11 20.16 9.49 -0.25
N LEU A 12 20.96 8.49 -0.63
CA LEU A 12 20.58 7.07 -0.49
C LEU A 12 20.36 6.69 0.98
N VAL A 13 21.25 7.12 1.88
CA VAL A 13 21.11 6.88 3.34
C VAL A 13 19.89 7.61 3.90
N ALA A 14 19.65 8.86 3.51
CA ALA A 14 18.48 9.61 3.94
C ALA A 14 17.17 8.96 3.49
N SER A 15 17.08 8.54 2.22
CA SER A 15 15.93 7.81 1.69
C SER A 15 15.68 6.50 2.43
N LEU A 16 16.73 5.69 2.63
CA LEU A 16 16.61 4.43 3.36
C LEU A 16 16.12 4.65 4.80
N THR A 17 16.66 5.67 5.48
CA THR A 17 16.25 6.04 6.83
C THR A 17 14.78 6.44 6.89
N MET A 18 14.32 7.28 5.95
CA MET A 18 12.90 7.64 5.86
C MET A 18 11.99 6.44 5.59
N ILE A 19 12.41 5.51 4.71
CA ILE A 19 11.65 4.29 4.42
C ILE A 19 11.51 3.42 5.67
N LEU A 20 12.59 3.27 6.45
CA LEU A 20 12.55 2.49 7.70
C LEU A 20 11.63 3.13 8.75
N ILE A 21 11.67 4.46 8.90
CA ILE A 21 10.76 5.20 9.80
C ILE A 21 9.31 5.02 9.34
N ALA A 22 9.04 5.19 8.05
CA ALA A 22 7.71 4.98 7.49
C ALA A 22 7.24 3.53 7.69
N GLY A 23 8.13 2.54 7.55
CA GLY A 23 7.86 1.14 7.81
C GLY A 23 7.47 0.87 9.27
N ALA A 24 8.19 1.46 10.22
CA ALA A 24 7.85 1.36 11.64
C ALA A 24 6.46 1.96 11.96
N LEU A 25 6.16 3.14 11.41
CA LEU A 25 4.84 3.76 11.54
C LEU A 25 3.74 2.94 10.87
N LEU A 26 4.04 2.31 9.74
CA LEU A 26 3.11 1.45 9.04
C LEU A 26 2.78 0.18 9.84
N LEU A 27 3.77 -0.45 10.46
CA LEU A 27 3.55 -1.60 11.34
C LEU A 27 2.60 -1.24 12.48
N TYR A 28 2.74 -0.05 13.06
CA TYR A 28 1.81 0.47 14.05
C TYR A 28 0.38 0.60 13.48
N ARG A 29 0.24 1.16 12.26
CA ARG A 29 -1.06 1.26 11.57
C ARG A 29 -1.70 -0.11 11.30
N ILE A 30 -0.92 -1.10 10.85
CA ILE A 30 -1.43 -2.45 10.57
C ILE A 30 -2.02 -3.09 11.84
N TRP A 31 -1.36 -2.91 12.99
CA TRP A 31 -1.82 -3.45 14.27
C TRP A 31 -3.06 -2.76 14.84
N TYR A 32 -3.10 -1.42 14.80
CA TYR A 32 -4.20 -0.64 15.37
C TYR A 32 -5.32 -0.29 14.36
N GLY A 33 -5.23 -0.75 13.12
CA GLY A 33 -6.18 -0.45 12.05
C GLY A 33 -7.61 -0.89 12.41
N PRO A 34 -8.59 0.03 12.48
CA PRO A 34 -9.94 -0.23 12.98
C PRO A 34 -10.85 -0.98 12.00
N SER A 35 -10.54 -0.95 10.70
CA SER A 35 -11.35 -1.60 9.65
C SER A 35 -10.52 -2.53 8.77
N MET A 36 -11.16 -3.55 8.18
CA MET A 36 -10.50 -4.45 7.22
C MET A 36 -10.03 -3.69 5.97
N LEU A 37 -10.76 -2.65 5.55
CA LEU A 37 -10.35 -1.77 4.46
C LEU A 37 -9.06 -1.03 4.79
N ASP A 38 -8.94 -0.49 6.01
CA ASP A 38 -7.74 0.23 6.45
C ASP A 38 -6.51 -0.69 6.47
N ARG A 39 -6.68 -1.94 6.90
CA ARG A 39 -5.62 -2.96 6.86
C ARG A 39 -5.22 -3.31 5.43
N ALA A 40 -6.17 -3.37 4.49
CA ALA A 40 -5.88 -3.62 3.08
C ALA A 40 -5.06 -2.47 2.45
N VAL A 41 -5.43 -1.22 2.76
CA VAL A 41 -4.67 -0.05 2.33
C VAL A 41 -3.28 -0.02 2.97
N ALA A 42 -3.16 -0.36 4.26
CA ALA A 42 -1.87 -0.43 4.93
C ALA A 42 -0.95 -1.51 4.31
N LEU A 43 -1.51 -2.63 3.84
CA LEU A 43 -0.74 -3.66 3.12
C LEU A 43 -0.23 -3.17 1.76
N ASP A 44 -1.02 -2.38 1.04
CA ASP A 44 -0.59 -1.75 -0.22
C ASP A 44 0.54 -0.74 0.01
N VAL A 45 0.45 0.07 1.06
CA VAL A 45 1.54 0.95 1.48
C VAL A 45 2.79 0.15 1.88
N ALA A 46 2.63 -1.06 2.45
CA ALA A 46 3.77 -1.92 2.75
C ALA A 46 4.48 -2.37 1.46
N ALA A 47 3.72 -2.75 0.44
CA ALA A 47 4.27 -3.07 -0.88
C ALA A 47 5.00 -1.85 -1.49
N ALA A 48 4.43 -0.65 -1.38
CA ALA A 48 5.08 0.59 -1.83
C ALA A 48 6.41 0.86 -1.12
N LEU A 49 6.50 0.63 0.21
CA LEU A 49 7.75 0.78 0.95
C LEU A 49 8.81 -0.26 0.54
N ILE A 50 8.39 -1.50 0.27
CA ILE A 50 9.27 -2.54 -0.25
C ILE A 50 9.82 -2.12 -1.62
N ILE A 51 8.96 -1.63 -2.51
CA ILE A 51 9.35 -1.11 -3.83
C ILE A 51 10.33 0.06 -3.69
N ALA A 52 10.08 0.99 -2.77
CA ALA A 52 10.99 2.10 -2.50
C ALA A 52 12.36 1.62 -2.02
N GLY A 53 12.41 0.63 -1.12
CA GLY A 53 13.66 0.03 -0.65
C GLY A 53 14.44 -0.67 -1.76
N ILE A 54 13.74 -1.40 -2.63
CA ILE A 54 14.33 -2.01 -3.84
C ILE A 54 14.84 -0.90 -4.78
N GLY A 55 14.11 0.21 -4.92
CA GLY A 55 14.51 1.36 -5.73
C GLY A 55 15.80 2.02 -5.22
N VAL A 56 15.97 2.15 -3.91
CA VAL A 56 17.23 2.61 -3.30
C VAL A 56 18.37 1.66 -3.65
N LYS A 57 18.15 0.34 -3.60
CA LYS A 57 19.16 -0.64 -3.99
C LYS A 57 19.48 -0.59 -5.49
N ALA A 58 18.47 -0.45 -6.35
CA ALA A 58 18.66 -0.30 -7.79
C ALA A 58 19.46 0.97 -8.12
N ALA A 59 19.19 2.08 -7.42
CA ALA A 59 19.92 3.33 -7.57
C ALA A 59 21.38 3.21 -7.10
N HIS A 60 21.63 2.48 -6.01
CA HIS A 60 22.97 2.19 -5.50
C HIS A 60 23.76 1.29 -6.47
N ASP A 61 23.18 0.18 -6.90
CA ASP A 61 23.84 -0.81 -7.77
C ASP A 61 23.97 -0.32 -9.23
N ARG A 62 23.24 0.76 -9.58
CA ARG A 62 23.09 1.29 -10.95
C ARG A 62 22.64 0.21 -11.95
N ASP A 63 21.82 -0.71 -11.46
CA ASP A 63 21.31 -1.85 -12.22
C ASP A 63 19.78 -1.80 -12.32
N SER A 64 19.28 -1.80 -13.56
CA SER A 64 17.86 -1.77 -13.89
C SER A 64 17.18 -3.15 -13.73
N PHE A 65 17.92 -4.21 -13.42
CA PHE A 65 17.41 -5.56 -13.20
C PHE A 65 16.24 -5.61 -12.21
N TYR A 66 16.19 -4.68 -11.26
CA TYR A 66 15.14 -4.63 -10.24
C TYR A 66 13.81 -4.02 -10.71
N PHE A 67 13.78 -3.29 -11.84
CA PHE A 67 12.58 -2.58 -12.30
C PHE A 67 11.39 -3.50 -12.61
N PRO A 68 11.57 -4.65 -13.28
CA PRO A 68 10.47 -5.60 -13.48
C PRO A 68 9.90 -6.12 -12.16
N VAL A 69 10.73 -6.36 -11.15
CA VAL A 69 10.29 -6.81 -9.82
C VAL A 69 9.45 -5.73 -9.14
N MET A 70 9.91 -4.48 -9.17
CA MET A 70 9.15 -3.34 -8.65
C MET A 70 7.79 -3.18 -9.34
N LEU A 71 7.75 -3.36 -10.66
CA LEU A 71 6.51 -3.29 -11.44
C LEU A 71 5.52 -4.38 -11.03
N VAL A 72 5.97 -5.62 -10.89
CA VAL A 72 5.11 -6.74 -10.45
C VAL A 72 4.58 -6.49 -9.03
N LEU A 73 5.42 -6.02 -8.11
CA LEU A 73 5.00 -5.69 -6.75
C LEU A 73 3.97 -4.55 -6.73
N ALA A 74 4.13 -3.53 -7.58
CA ALA A 74 3.19 -2.42 -7.70
C ALA A 74 1.81 -2.91 -8.15
N PHE A 75 1.77 -3.77 -9.17
CA PHE A 75 0.52 -4.38 -9.62
C PHE A 75 -0.11 -5.29 -8.56
N LEU A 76 0.71 -6.06 -7.83
CA LEU A 76 0.24 -6.98 -6.81
C LEU A 76 -0.40 -6.24 -5.62
N GLY A 77 0.25 -5.19 -5.11
CA GLY A 77 -0.28 -4.36 -4.02
C GLY A 77 -1.60 -3.69 -4.42
N PHE A 78 -1.61 -3.01 -5.57
CA PHE A 78 -2.79 -2.34 -6.09
C PHE A 78 -3.96 -3.31 -6.30
N THR A 79 -3.73 -4.41 -7.01
CA THR A 79 -4.77 -5.39 -7.33
C THR A 79 -5.30 -6.07 -6.07
N GLY A 80 -4.42 -6.36 -5.10
CA GLY A 80 -4.82 -6.94 -3.82
C GLY A 80 -5.77 -6.03 -3.04
N SER A 81 -5.44 -4.75 -2.91
CA SER A 81 -6.28 -3.76 -2.21
C SER A 81 -7.65 -3.57 -2.90
N VAL A 82 -7.66 -3.44 -4.23
CA VAL A 82 -8.89 -3.32 -5.05
C VAL A 82 -9.77 -4.57 -4.90
N GLY A 83 -9.16 -5.76 -4.90
CA GLY A 83 -9.86 -7.02 -4.68
C GLY A 83 -10.59 -7.02 -3.33
N ILE A 84 -9.88 -6.71 -2.26
CA ILE A 84 -10.44 -6.66 -0.90
C ILE A 84 -11.58 -5.63 -0.81
N ALA A 85 -11.39 -4.43 -1.35
CA ALA A 85 -12.41 -3.38 -1.37
C ALA A 85 -13.70 -3.85 -2.07
N ARG A 86 -13.58 -4.56 -3.20
CA ARG A 86 -14.72 -5.06 -3.97
C ARG A 86 -15.51 -6.15 -3.24
N PHE A 87 -14.87 -6.96 -2.41
CA PHE A 87 -15.55 -8.00 -1.61
C PHE A 87 -16.21 -7.43 -0.34
N ILE A 88 -15.66 -6.37 0.24
CA ILE A 88 -16.17 -5.75 1.48
C ILE A 88 -17.31 -4.76 1.21
N ALA A 89 -17.40 -4.20 -0.01
CA ALA A 89 -18.45 -3.26 -0.37
C ALA A 89 -19.86 -3.83 -0.07
N PRO A 90 -20.63 -3.22 0.85
CA PRO A 90 -21.99 -3.63 1.14
C PRO A 90 -22.79 -3.60 -0.16
N ARG A 91 -23.41 -4.73 -0.52
CA ARG A 91 -24.50 -4.69 -1.47
C ARG A 91 -25.63 -3.96 -0.77
N ASP A 92 -25.80 -2.67 -1.04
CA ASP A 92 -27.03 -1.95 -0.73
C ASP A 92 -28.15 -2.68 -1.47
N ARG A 93 -28.72 -3.69 -0.81
CA ARG A 93 -29.99 -4.27 -1.24
C ARG A 93 -30.99 -3.14 -1.03
N PRO A 94 -31.63 -2.62 -2.08
CA PRO A 94 -32.77 -1.74 -1.87
C PRO A 94 -33.73 -2.55 -1.01
N SER A 95 -33.98 -2.10 0.22
CA SER A 95 -35.03 -2.68 1.03
C SER A 95 -36.31 -2.42 0.27
N VAL A 96 -36.75 -3.40 -0.52
CA VAL A 96 -38.11 -3.46 -1.03
C VAL A 96 -38.96 -3.54 0.24
N ARG A 97 -39.38 -2.37 0.72
CA ARG A 97 -40.49 -2.28 1.65
C ARG A 97 -41.66 -2.86 0.88
N ALA A 98 -41.88 -4.16 1.10
CA ALA A 98 -43.17 -4.77 0.93
C ALA A 98 -44.06 -4.08 1.96
N ASP A 99 -44.62 -2.93 1.57
CA ASP A 99 -45.83 -2.40 2.19
C ASP A 99 -46.97 -3.31 1.76
N GLY A 100 -46.95 -4.51 2.34
CA GLY A 100 -48.06 -5.43 2.34
C GLY A 100 -49.11 -4.84 3.25
N ARG A 101 -50.10 -4.22 2.62
CA ARG A 101 -51.49 -4.64 2.76
C ARG A 101 -51.74 -5.48 4.01
N GLN A 102 -51.95 -4.80 5.12
CA GLN A 102 -52.62 -5.29 6.32
C GLN A 102 -52.96 -4.08 7.19
N ASP A 103 -54.14 -3.51 6.98
CA ASP A 103 -55.08 -3.56 8.08
C ASP A 103 -56.50 -3.81 7.54
N HIS A 104 -57.08 -4.85 8.09
CA HIS A 104 -58.47 -5.22 7.98
C HIS A 104 -59.20 -4.49 9.10
N ARG A 105 -60.08 -3.54 8.78
CA ARG A 105 -61.26 -3.19 9.59
C ARG A 105 -62.18 -2.23 8.86
#